data_AF-A0A523YBR3-F1
#
_entry.id   AF-A0A523YBR3-F1
#
_cell.length_a   1.000
_cell.length_b   1.000
_cell.length_c   1.000
_cell.angle_alpha   90.00
_cell.angle_beta   90.00
_cell.angle_gamma   90.00
#
_symmetry.space_group_name_H-M   'P 1'
#
loop_
_entity.id
_entity.type
_entity.pdbx_description
1 polymer ?
#
loop_
_entity_poly.entity_id
_entity_poly.type
_entity_poly.pdbx_seq_one_letter_code
_entity_poly.pdbx_strand_id
1 'polypeptide(L)'
;MTVDLNNPFAEKYVCKILLKNGLISKDQVKEIFKKSISVERKLAKKNAGQQVSFASGAKSAVSTNIIDIINYLKLSRADGKSGLIDEETIYQVLAKEWKIPYKKIDPLQLDLNLVTTTLHRNFAMKNLVLPIDIKDGYLTVASSHPLNLEVMDDISRVSNLKLKTVLSSKSDIIKLLNEFFGFKRSIAAAEDMFSGSTVDIGNLEQYVKLKTADELPSTDQHIVNAVNHILIYAFEQKASDIHIEPKRETVMVRMRIDGVLHTVYQLPRKVHNAIVSRIKTLSRLNMAEKRRPQDGRIKTDKGGVEVEIRISTVPVAFGEKVVMRVMDPEVLFQDLEGLGFTPTDLERYNRFVGMPHGIVLVCGPTGSGKSTTLYSTLRKLSTSEKNVVTVEDPIEMVHEDFNQIAVQPMIDITFANILRNILRQDPDIIMIGEMRDLETARNAVQAALTGHLVLSTLHTNDAPTSITRLLDLGVPAYLIQATVVGILSQRLVRKICNYCKESYEIDVLELARMGIEVGKKGKVKLSRG
;
A
#
# COMPACT_ATOMS: atom_id res chain seq x y z
N MET A 1 31.18 2.30 -29.42
CA MET A 1 31.36 1.17 -28.48
C MET A 1 30.31 0.13 -28.83
N THR A 2 30.73 -1.02 -29.31
CA THR A 2 29.83 -2.14 -29.62
C THR A 2 29.36 -2.77 -28.32
N VAL A 3 28.04 -2.84 -28.13
CA VAL A 3 27.43 -3.67 -27.09
C VAL A 3 27.86 -5.10 -27.39
N ASP A 4 28.43 -5.81 -26.41
CA ASP A 4 28.61 -7.26 -26.55
C ASP A 4 27.22 -7.89 -26.47
N LEU A 5 26.59 -8.06 -27.64
CA LEU A 5 25.24 -8.61 -27.77
C LEU A 5 25.16 -10.05 -27.24
N ASN A 6 26.29 -10.75 -27.14
CA ASN A 6 26.34 -12.12 -26.64
C ASN A 6 26.33 -12.18 -25.10
N ASN A 7 26.76 -11.13 -24.40
CA ASN A 7 26.68 -11.05 -22.95
C ASN A 7 26.57 -9.59 -22.43
N PRO A 8 25.41 -8.96 -22.55
CA PRO A 8 25.22 -7.57 -22.10
C PRO A 8 25.25 -7.42 -20.57
N PHE A 9 25.27 -8.52 -19.82
CA PHE A 9 25.44 -8.54 -18.37
C PHE A 9 26.85 -8.97 -17.92
N ALA A 10 27.83 -8.98 -18.83
CA ALA A 10 29.22 -9.25 -18.48
C ALA A 10 29.70 -8.27 -17.39
N GLU A 11 30.32 -8.80 -16.33
CA GLU A 11 30.67 -8.02 -15.13
C GLU A 11 31.47 -6.75 -15.46
N LYS A 12 32.50 -6.89 -16.31
CA LYS A 12 33.35 -5.78 -16.77
C LYS A 12 32.57 -4.73 -17.54
N TYR A 13 31.60 -5.14 -18.35
CA TYR A 13 30.82 -4.24 -19.18
C TYR A 13 29.85 -3.42 -18.32
N VAL A 14 29.07 -4.09 -17.46
CA VAL A 14 28.12 -3.41 -16.56
C VAL A 14 28.86 -2.47 -15.61
N CYS A 15 29.93 -2.92 -14.93
CA CYS A 15 30.72 -2.05 -14.05
C CYS A 15 31.29 -0.82 -14.78
N LYS A 16 31.69 -0.96 -16.05
CA LYS A 16 32.17 0.17 -16.85
C LYS A 16 31.06 1.19 -17.14
N ILE A 17 29.85 0.74 -17.43
CA ILE A 17 28.70 1.64 -17.64
C ILE A 17 28.35 2.37 -16.34
N LEU A 18 28.27 1.64 -15.23
CA LEU A 18 27.92 2.23 -13.93
C LEU A 18 28.97 3.25 -13.48
N LEU A 19 30.26 2.97 -13.70
CA LEU A 19 31.35 3.90 -13.40
C LEU A 19 31.33 5.13 -14.31
N LYS A 20 31.08 4.96 -15.61
CA LYS A 20 30.92 6.08 -16.57
C LYS A 20 29.78 7.01 -16.17
N ASN A 21 28.70 6.48 -15.59
CA ASN A 21 27.56 7.24 -15.11
C ASN A 21 27.71 7.73 -13.64
N GLY A 22 28.88 7.53 -13.03
CA GLY A 22 29.18 7.97 -11.67
C GLY A 22 28.43 7.19 -10.57
N LEU A 23 27.76 6.09 -10.89
CA LEU A 23 26.95 5.35 -9.93
C LEU A 23 27.81 4.55 -8.94
N ILE A 24 28.97 4.06 -9.38
CA ILE A 24 29.96 3.34 -8.57
C ILE A 24 31.35 3.98 -8.68
N SER A 25 32.16 3.85 -7.61
CA SER A 25 33.56 4.27 -7.58
C SER A 25 34.51 3.17 -8.08
N LYS A 26 35.77 3.54 -8.38
CA LYS A 26 36.81 2.58 -8.77
C LYS A 26 37.10 1.53 -7.68
N ASP A 27 36.98 1.90 -6.41
CA ASP A 27 37.22 0.98 -5.30
C ASP A 27 36.04 0.01 -5.10
N GLN A 28 34.81 0.48 -5.32
CA GLN A 28 33.63 -0.38 -5.35
C GLN A 28 33.70 -1.41 -6.49
N VAL A 29 34.24 -1.04 -7.66
CA VAL A 29 34.47 -1.99 -8.75
C VAL A 29 35.42 -3.11 -8.32
N LYS A 30 36.52 -2.79 -7.63
CA LYS A 30 37.46 -3.81 -7.11
C LYS A 30 36.76 -4.72 -6.09
N GLU A 31 35.93 -4.15 -5.22
CA GLU A 31 35.17 -4.90 -4.23
C GLU A 31 34.20 -5.90 -4.89
N ILE A 32 33.47 -5.47 -5.92
CA ILE A 32 32.53 -6.31 -6.68
C ILE A 32 33.28 -7.52 -7.25
N PHE A 33 34.40 -7.30 -7.96
CA PHE A 33 35.19 -8.40 -8.54
C PHE A 33 35.80 -9.32 -7.48
N LYS A 34 36.22 -8.78 -6.33
CA LYS A 34 36.79 -9.60 -5.25
C LYS A 34 35.73 -10.50 -4.60
N LYS A 35 34.49 -10.03 -4.49
CA LYS A 35 33.40 -10.73 -3.79
C LYS A 35 32.46 -11.52 -4.71
N SER A 36 32.50 -11.32 -6.04
CA SER A 36 31.53 -11.88 -7.00
C SER A 36 31.33 -13.38 -6.85
N ILE A 37 32.40 -14.17 -6.89
CA ILE A 37 32.35 -15.65 -6.79
C ILE A 37 31.73 -16.12 -5.46
N SER A 38 32.06 -15.44 -4.35
CA SER A 38 31.54 -15.78 -3.02
C SER A 38 30.04 -15.45 -2.90
N VAL A 39 29.65 -14.28 -3.41
CA VAL A 39 28.25 -13.82 -3.44
C VAL A 39 27.41 -14.71 -4.34
N GLU A 40 27.90 -15.06 -5.53
CA GLU A 40 27.21 -15.93 -6.48
C GLU A 40 26.91 -17.30 -5.86
N ARG A 41 27.87 -17.91 -5.15
CA ARG A 41 27.64 -19.16 -4.40
C ARG A 41 26.58 -19.01 -3.31
N LYS A 42 26.55 -17.88 -2.60
CA LYS A 42 25.53 -17.61 -1.57
C LYS A 42 24.14 -17.42 -2.19
N LEU A 43 24.05 -16.68 -3.31
CA LEU A 43 22.81 -16.49 -4.06
C LEU A 43 22.30 -17.80 -4.63
N ALA A 44 23.17 -18.65 -5.20
CA ALA A 44 22.79 -19.98 -5.69
C ALA A 44 22.22 -20.86 -4.57
N LYS A 45 22.83 -20.86 -3.38
CA LYS A 45 22.30 -21.59 -2.20
C LYS A 45 20.95 -21.04 -1.74
N LYS A 46 20.78 -19.71 -1.70
CA LYS A 46 19.52 -19.06 -1.32
C LYS A 46 18.40 -19.39 -2.31
N ASN A 47 18.70 -19.33 -3.61
CA ASN A 47 17.76 -19.64 -4.68
C ASN A 47 17.41 -21.14 -4.71
N ALA A 48 18.29 -22.02 -4.22
CA ALA A 48 17.98 -23.44 -4.02
C ALA A 48 17.02 -23.68 -2.83
N GLY A 49 17.10 -22.87 -1.76
CA GLY A 49 16.22 -22.97 -0.59
C GLY A 49 14.83 -22.33 -0.76
N GLN A 50 14.67 -21.34 -1.64
CA GLN A 50 13.37 -20.74 -2.01
C GLN A 50 12.64 -21.53 -3.11
N GLN A 51 13.10 -22.74 -3.45
CA GLN A 51 12.44 -23.63 -4.40
C GLN A 51 11.15 -24.17 -3.79
N VAL A 52 10.04 -23.47 -4.02
CA VAL A 52 8.71 -24.02 -3.76
C VAL A 52 8.50 -25.20 -4.72
N SER A 53 8.30 -26.39 -4.15
CA SER A 53 7.92 -27.60 -4.88
C SER A 53 6.53 -27.41 -5.50
N PHE A 54 6.48 -27.04 -6.77
CA PHE A 54 5.22 -27.03 -7.53
C PHE A 54 5.14 -28.29 -8.39
N ALA A 55 3.96 -28.94 -8.37
CA ALA A 55 3.63 -30.27 -8.89
C ALA A 55 3.73 -30.47 -10.43
N SER A 56 4.53 -29.68 -11.14
CA SER A 56 4.84 -29.88 -12.56
C SER A 56 6.33 -29.63 -12.77
N GLY A 57 7.12 -30.70 -12.90
CA GLY A 57 8.58 -30.78 -12.80
C GLY A 57 9.44 -29.99 -13.80
N ALA A 58 9.03 -28.78 -14.22
CA ALA A 58 9.87 -27.88 -14.99
C ALA A 58 10.77 -27.05 -14.06
N LYS A 59 12.01 -27.54 -13.86
CA LYS A 59 13.09 -26.83 -13.16
C LYS A 59 13.62 -25.70 -14.04
N SER A 60 13.18 -24.46 -13.82
CA SER A 60 13.81 -23.28 -14.45
C SER A 60 14.63 -22.54 -13.40
N ALA A 61 15.94 -22.81 -13.35
CA ALA A 61 16.86 -22.05 -12.51
C ALA A 61 17.01 -20.65 -13.10
N VAL A 62 16.53 -19.63 -12.38
CA VAL A 62 16.75 -18.22 -12.74
C VAL A 62 18.26 -17.95 -12.62
N SER A 63 18.91 -17.63 -13.74
CA SER A 63 20.36 -17.38 -13.78
C SER A 63 20.72 -16.12 -12.98
N THR A 64 21.68 -16.23 -12.08
CA THR A 64 22.28 -15.08 -11.37
C THR A 64 23.09 -14.24 -12.35
N ASN A 65 22.98 -12.91 -12.28
CA ASN A 65 23.79 -11.98 -13.05
C ASN A 65 24.51 -10.96 -12.15
N ILE A 66 25.36 -10.11 -12.74
CA ILE A 66 26.12 -9.09 -12.01
C ILE A 66 25.23 -8.09 -11.25
N ILE A 67 24.01 -7.83 -11.73
CA ILE A 67 23.07 -6.91 -11.07
C ILE A 67 22.61 -7.51 -9.73
N ASP A 68 22.33 -8.82 -9.70
CA ASP A 68 21.99 -9.54 -8.46
C ASP A 68 23.14 -9.45 -7.43
N ILE A 69 24.40 -9.54 -7.90
CA ILE A 69 25.60 -9.41 -7.06
C ILE A 69 25.72 -8.01 -6.47
N ILE A 70 25.56 -6.96 -7.31
CA ILE A 70 25.64 -5.57 -6.86
C ILE A 70 24.53 -5.26 -5.84
N ASN A 71 23.30 -5.72 -6.11
CA ASN A 71 22.17 -5.54 -5.21
C ASN A 71 22.40 -6.25 -3.85
N TYR A 72 22.99 -7.45 -3.86
CA TYR A 72 23.36 -8.18 -2.64
C TYR A 72 24.41 -7.45 -1.80
N LEU A 73 25.37 -6.76 -2.43
CA LEU A 73 26.45 -6.06 -1.75
C LEU A 73 26.01 -4.78 -1.05
N LYS A 74 24.81 -4.24 -1.34
CA LYS A 74 24.25 -3.02 -0.72
C LYS A 74 25.26 -1.85 -0.72
N LEU A 75 25.86 -1.59 -1.87
CA LEU A 75 26.85 -0.53 -2.03
C LEU A 75 26.17 0.86 -2.00
N SER A 76 26.82 1.85 -1.37
CA SER A 76 26.37 3.25 -1.42
C SER A 76 26.59 3.86 -2.80
N ARG A 77 25.74 4.81 -3.19
CA ARG A 77 25.90 5.52 -4.47
C ARG A 77 27.11 6.44 -4.46
N ALA A 78 27.82 6.51 -5.58
CA ALA A 78 28.97 7.42 -5.77
C ALA A 78 28.59 8.75 -6.46
N ASP A 79 27.32 8.93 -6.87
CA ASP A 79 26.86 10.08 -7.67
C ASP A 79 26.47 11.32 -6.84
N GLY A 80 26.91 11.38 -5.58
CA GLY A 80 26.59 12.47 -4.65
C GLY A 80 25.15 12.47 -4.13
N LYS A 81 24.31 11.51 -4.55
CA LYS A 81 22.98 11.30 -3.99
C LYS A 81 23.06 10.36 -2.80
N SER A 82 22.25 10.62 -1.78
CA SER A 82 22.11 9.70 -0.65
C SER A 82 21.40 8.41 -1.07
N GLY A 83 21.81 7.29 -0.47
CA GLY A 83 21.17 5.98 -0.63
C GLY A 83 22.09 4.88 -1.16
N LEU A 84 21.50 3.70 -1.30
CA LEU A 84 22.14 2.51 -1.86
C LEU A 84 21.93 2.43 -3.37
N ILE A 85 22.77 1.65 -4.04
CA ILE A 85 22.60 1.29 -5.43
C ILE A 85 21.55 0.20 -5.50
N ASP A 86 20.32 0.58 -5.87
CA ASP A 86 19.22 -0.35 -6.08
C ASP A 86 19.19 -0.91 -7.50
N GLU A 87 18.53 -2.05 -7.66
CA GLU A 87 18.37 -2.74 -8.93
C GLU A 87 17.75 -1.81 -10.00
N GLU A 88 16.77 -0.98 -9.61
CA GLU A 88 16.09 -0.09 -10.54
C GLU A 88 16.98 0.99 -11.12
N THR A 89 17.84 1.60 -10.29
CA THR A 89 18.80 2.58 -10.81
C THR A 89 19.75 1.93 -11.81
N ILE A 90 20.19 0.68 -11.54
CA ILE A 90 21.07 -0.05 -12.47
C ILE A 90 20.37 -0.25 -13.81
N TYR A 91 19.13 -0.76 -13.82
CA TYR A 91 18.37 -0.97 -15.06
C TYR A 91 18.09 0.34 -15.80
N GLN A 92 17.77 1.44 -15.10
CA GLN A 92 17.60 2.76 -15.73
C GLN A 92 18.86 3.25 -16.43
N VAL A 93 20.04 3.02 -15.83
CA VAL A 93 21.33 3.39 -16.43
C VAL A 93 21.63 2.52 -17.65
N LEU A 94 21.37 1.20 -17.57
CA LEU A 94 21.55 0.28 -18.70
C LEU A 94 20.62 0.62 -19.86
N ALA A 95 19.35 0.92 -19.60
CA ALA A 95 18.39 1.37 -20.61
C ALA A 95 18.87 2.58 -21.40
N LYS A 96 19.44 3.58 -20.71
CA LYS A 96 20.02 4.78 -21.36
C LYS A 96 21.18 4.43 -22.27
N GLU A 97 22.09 3.56 -21.83
CA GLU A 97 23.25 3.16 -22.65
C GLU A 97 22.80 2.31 -23.87
N TRP A 98 21.82 1.43 -23.68
CA TRP A 98 21.28 0.58 -24.75
C TRP A 98 20.26 1.28 -25.66
N LYS A 99 19.85 2.50 -25.31
CA LYS A 99 18.79 3.26 -26.00
C LYS A 99 17.45 2.49 -26.07
N ILE A 100 17.15 1.73 -25.01
CA ILE A 100 15.89 1.00 -24.85
C ILE A 100 15.08 1.72 -23.77
N PRO A 101 13.78 1.99 -23.98
CA PRO A 101 12.96 2.62 -22.95
C PRO A 101 12.93 1.76 -21.68
N TYR A 102 13.24 2.36 -20.53
CA TYR A 102 13.00 1.73 -19.24
C TYR A 102 11.57 2.00 -18.79
N LYS A 103 10.90 1.00 -18.23
CA LYS A 103 9.58 1.14 -17.63
C LYS A 103 9.54 0.44 -16.28
N LYS A 104 9.27 1.21 -15.21
CA LYS A 104 8.82 0.64 -13.93
C LYS A 104 7.38 0.18 -14.13
N ILE A 105 7.12 -1.11 -13.93
CA ILE A 105 5.81 -1.68 -14.19
C ILE A 105 4.89 -1.32 -13.03
N ASP A 106 3.79 -0.64 -13.33
CA ASP A 106 2.71 -0.42 -12.37
C ASP A 106 1.78 -1.65 -12.39
N PRO A 107 1.73 -2.46 -11.32
CA PRO A 107 0.90 -3.66 -11.28
C PRO A 107 -0.59 -3.36 -11.50
N LEU A 108 -1.05 -2.16 -11.13
CA LEU A 108 -2.45 -1.74 -11.25
C LEU A 108 -2.87 -1.45 -12.70
N GLN A 109 -1.90 -1.25 -13.59
CA GLN A 109 -2.15 -1.02 -15.01
C GLN A 109 -2.12 -2.32 -15.82
N LEU A 110 -1.74 -3.45 -15.21
CA LEU A 110 -1.67 -4.73 -15.88
C LEU A 110 -3.04 -5.40 -15.91
N ASP A 111 -3.40 -5.91 -17.08
CA ASP A 111 -4.55 -6.78 -17.23
C ASP A 111 -4.17 -8.24 -16.97
N LEU A 112 -4.93 -8.90 -16.10
CA LEU A 112 -4.68 -10.29 -15.72
C LEU A 112 -4.74 -11.23 -16.94
N ASN A 113 -5.70 -11.03 -17.85
CA ASN A 113 -5.85 -11.89 -19.01
C ASN A 113 -4.68 -11.67 -19.97
N LEU A 114 -4.35 -10.42 -20.29
CA LEU A 114 -3.20 -10.06 -21.12
C LEU A 114 -1.92 -10.77 -20.68
N VAL A 115 -1.56 -10.67 -19.39
CA VAL A 115 -0.33 -11.27 -18.85
C VAL A 115 -0.32 -12.79 -19.03
N THR A 116 -1.48 -13.43 -18.85
CA THR A 116 -1.57 -14.87 -18.63
C THR A 116 -2.12 -15.67 -19.81
N THR A 117 -2.66 -15.03 -20.85
CA THR A 117 -3.10 -15.68 -22.09
C THR A 117 -2.14 -15.42 -23.25
N THR A 118 -1.40 -14.31 -23.23
CA THR A 118 -0.50 -13.94 -24.34
C THR A 118 0.73 -14.85 -24.41
N LEU A 119 1.31 -15.19 -23.25
CA LEU A 119 2.49 -16.06 -23.17
C LEU A 119 2.26 -17.18 -22.16
N HIS A 120 2.79 -18.36 -22.47
CA HIS A 120 2.76 -19.47 -21.52
C HIS A 120 3.72 -19.22 -20.36
N ARG A 121 3.31 -19.55 -19.12
CA ARG A 121 4.07 -19.28 -17.88
C ARG A 121 5.53 -19.71 -17.98
N ASN A 122 5.79 -20.94 -18.46
CA ASN A 122 7.15 -21.48 -18.53
C ASN A 122 8.05 -20.68 -19.48
N PHE A 123 7.50 -20.21 -20.60
CA PHE A 123 8.23 -19.38 -21.55
C PHE A 123 8.51 -18.00 -20.94
N ALA A 124 7.48 -17.37 -20.36
CA ALA A 124 7.59 -16.06 -19.72
C ALA A 124 8.61 -16.05 -18.57
N MET A 125 8.58 -17.08 -17.70
CA MET A 125 9.50 -17.24 -16.57
C MET A 125 10.93 -17.57 -17.02
N LYS A 126 11.10 -18.46 -18.00
CA LYS A 126 12.43 -18.84 -18.51
C LYS A 126 13.14 -17.65 -19.15
N ASN A 127 12.41 -16.88 -19.94
CA ASN A 127 12.95 -15.77 -20.73
C ASN A 127 12.82 -14.41 -20.03
N LEU A 128 12.20 -14.36 -18.84
CA LEU A 128 11.96 -13.15 -18.05
C LEU A 128 11.32 -12.04 -18.88
N VAL A 129 10.17 -12.37 -19.48
CA VAL A 129 9.36 -11.48 -20.31
C VAL A 129 7.94 -11.38 -19.78
N LEU A 130 7.41 -10.17 -19.72
CA LEU A 130 6.08 -9.86 -19.22
C LEU A 130 5.31 -9.01 -20.25
N PRO A 131 4.18 -9.51 -20.80
CA PRO A 131 3.26 -8.70 -21.59
C PRO A 131 2.68 -7.58 -20.74
N ILE A 132 2.71 -6.33 -21.20
CA ILE A 132 2.23 -5.17 -20.42
C ILE A 132 1.11 -4.37 -21.08
N ASP A 133 1.02 -4.35 -22.41
CA ASP A 133 -0.04 -3.63 -23.12
C ASP A 133 -0.20 -4.16 -24.56
N ILE A 134 -1.42 -4.10 -25.11
CA ILE A 134 -1.69 -4.30 -26.54
C ILE A 134 -2.44 -3.07 -27.05
N LYS A 135 -1.81 -2.31 -27.96
CA LYS A 135 -2.41 -1.13 -28.60
C LYS A 135 -1.97 -1.01 -30.05
N ASP A 136 -2.91 -0.66 -30.92
CA ASP A 136 -2.66 -0.36 -32.34
C ASP A 136 -1.88 -1.45 -33.09
N GLY A 137 -2.14 -2.73 -32.76
CA GLY A 137 -1.43 -3.88 -33.34
C GLY A 137 -0.01 -4.10 -32.81
N TYR A 138 0.39 -3.38 -31.76
CA TYR A 138 1.66 -3.57 -31.05
C TYR A 138 1.45 -4.23 -29.69
N LEU A 139 2.18 -5.33 -29.46
CA LEU A 139 2.37 -5.92 -28.14
C LEU A 139 3.58 -5.28 -27.47
N THR A 140 3.36 -4.60 -26.35
CA THR A 140 4.45 -4.09 -25.52
C THR A 140 4.85 -5.17 -24.51
N VAL A 141 6.14 -5.50 -24.47
CA VAL A 141 6.71 -6.52 -23.57
C VAL A 141 7.81 -5.90 -22.72
N ALA A 142 7.67 -6.02 -21.41
CA ALA A 142 8.74 -5.75 -20.47
C ALA A 142 9.68 -6.95 -20.40
N SER A 143 10.97 -6.73 -20.54
CA SER A 143 11.99 -7.77 -20.46
C SER A 143 13.14 -7.32 -19.58
N SER A 144 13.70 -8.24 -18.79
CA SER A 144 14.97 -7.98 -18.10
C SER A 144 16.17 -8.13 -19.04
N HIS A 145 15.99 -8.73 -20.22
CA HIS A 145 17.05 -8.95 -21.21
C HIS A 145 16.53 -8.71 -22.64
N PRO A 146 16.23 -7.45 -23.00
CA PRO A 146 15.60 -7.10 -24.27
C PRO A 146 16.51 -7.27 -25.50
N LEU A 147 17.80 -7.56 -25.29
CA LEU A 147 18.79 -7.78 -26.36
C LEU A 147 18.81 -9.24 -26.85
N ASN A 148 18.06 -10.15 -26.23
CA ASN A 148 17.85 -11.48 -26.77
C ASN A 148 16.83 -11.41 -27.92
N LEU A 149 17.34 -11.15 -29.13
CA LEU A 149 16.52 -10.95 -30.32
C LEU A 149 15.74 -12.22 -30.71
N GLU A 150 16.30 -13.41 -30.49
CA GLU A 150 15.63 -14.69 -30.76
C GLU A 150 14.32 -14.82 -29.96
N VAL A 151 14.37 -14.50 -28.66
CA VAL A 151 13.17 -14.49 -27.80
C VAL A 151 12.16 -13.45 -28.27
N MET A 152 12.60 -12.27 -28.71
CA MET A 152 11.69 -11.21 -29.17
C MET A 152 11.00 -11.61 -30.49
N ASP A 153 11.73 -12.23 -31.41
CA ASP A 153 11.20 -12.76 -32.66
C ASP A 153 10.23 -13.92 -32.41
N ASP A 154 10.53 -14.81 -31.47
CA ASP A 154 9.62 -15.87 -31.02
C ASP A 154 8.29 -15.31 -30.50
N ILE A 155 8.35 -14.28 -29.65
CA ILE A 155 7.14 -13.64 -29.11
C ILE A 155 6.34 -12.97 -30.23
N SER A 156 7.00 -12.26 -31.14
CA SER A 156 6.30 -11.61 -32.27
C SER A 156 5.61 -12.63 -33.17
N ARG A 157 6.25 -13.76 -33.45
CA ARG A 157 5.67 -14.87 -34.24
C ARG A 157 4.48 -15.52 -33.53
N VAL A 158 4.59 -15.84 -32.25
CA VAL A 158 3.52 -16.51 -31.50
C VAL A 158 2.32 -15.59 -31.28
N SER A 159 2.58 -14.30 -31.00
CA SER A 159 1.51 -13.33 -30.74
C SER A 159 0.83 -12.81 -32.01
N ASN A 160 1.42 -13.01 -33.20
CA ASN A 160 1.01 -12.38 -34.46
C ASN A 160 0.90 -10.83 -34.35
N LEU A 161 1.68 -10.22 -33.46
CA LEU A 161 1.69 -8.77 -33.22
C LEU A 161 3.09 -8.20 -33.42
N LYS A 162 3.16 -6.93 -33.78
CA LYS A 162 4.43 -6.19 -33.79
C LYS A 162 4.89 -5.96 -32.36
N LEU A 163 6.18 -6.08 -32.10
CA LEU A 163 6.68 -6.03 -30.73
C LEU A 163 7.31 -4.67 -30.40
N LYS A 164 6.98 -4.14 -29.22
CA LYS A 164 7.69 -3.01 -28.59
C LYS A 164 8.33 -3.52 -27.29
N THR A 165 9.65 -3.50 -27.22
CA THR A 165 10.37 -3.90 -26.00
C THR A 165 10.58 -2.71 -25.07
N VAL A 166 10.39 -2.95 -23.77
CA VAL A 166 10.84 -2.05 -22.71
C VAL A 166 11.71 -2.84 -21.72
N LEU A 167 12.71 -2.17 -21.15
CA LEU A 167 13.55 -2.73 -20.10
C LEU A 167 12.88 -2.53 -18.74
N SER A 168 12.79 -3.60 -17.94
CA SER A 168 12.31 -3.55 -16.55
C SER A 168 13.20 -4.41 -15.65
N SER A 169 13.14 -4.19 -14.34
CA SER A 169 13.93 -4.96 -13.40
C SER A 169 13.54 -6.44 -13.40
N LYS A 170 14.53 -7.29 -13.12
CA LYS A 170 14.34 -8.74 -13.09
C LYS A 170 13.46 -9.13 -11.92
N SER A 171 13.65 -8.52 -10.75
CA SER A 171 12.83 -8.78 -9.57
C SER A 171 11.35 -8.46 -9.79
N ASP A 172 11.03 -7.32 -10.40
CA ASP A 172 9.64 -6.96 -10.73
C ASP A 172 8.99 -7.98 -11.66
N ILE A 173 9.66 -8.34 -12.76
CA ILE A 173 9.12 -9.30 -13.73
C ILE A 173 8.84 -10.64 -13.06
N ILE A 174 9.79 -11.17 -12.27
CA ILE A 174 9.62 -12.44 -11.57
C ILE A 174 8.47 -12.36 -10.57
N LYS A 175 8.38 -11.28 -9.79
CA LYS A 175 7.31 -11.08 -8.81
C LYS A 175 5.95 -11.12 -9.52
N LEU A 176 5.77 -10.27 -10.53
CA LEU A 176 4.51 -10.12 -11.25
C LEU A 176 4.10 -11.40 -11.99
N LEU A 177 5.04 -12.10 -12.63
CA LEU A 177 4.74 -13.38 -13.27
C LEU A 177 4.25 -14.42 -12.26
N ASN A 178 4.92 -14.56 -11.11
CA ASN A 178 4.50 -15.53 -10.10
C ASN A 178 3.11 -15.20 -9.53
N GLU A 179 2.89 -13.93 -9.25
CA GLU A 179 1.64 -13.40 -8.72
C GLU A 179 0.47 -13.64 -9.68
N PHE A 180 0.56 -13.13 -10.91
CA PHE A 180 -0.52 -13.17 -11.90
C PHE A 180 -0.85 -14.60 -12.34
N PHE A 181 0.16 -15.42 -12.64
CA PHE A 181 -0.09 -16.82 -13.03
C PHE A 181 -0.58 -17.67 -11.84
N GLY A 182 -0.10 -17.42 -10.62
CA GLY A 182 -0.56 -18.10 -9.41
C GLY A 182 -2.02 -17.79 -9.11
N PHE A 183 -2.40 -16.52 -9.22
CA PHE A 183 -3.77 -16.06 -9.03
C PHE A 183 -4.71 -16.62 -10.09
N LYS A 184 -4.37 -16.52 -11.40
CA LYS A 184 -5.19 -17.09 -12.47
C LYS A 184 -5.40 -18.59 -12.30
N ARG A 185 -4.35 -19.35 -11.97
CA ARG A 185 -4.49 -20.80 -11.73
C ARG A 185 -5.49 -21.09 -10.62
N SER A 186 -5.47 -20.30 -9.55
CA SER A 186 -6.40 -20.45 -8.43
C SER A 186 -7.85 -20.14 -8.84
N ILE A 187 -8.05 -19.09 -9.66
CA ILE A 187 -9.37 -18.73 -10.19
C ILE A 187 -9.90 -19.76 -11.19
N ALA A 188 -9.07 -20.22 -12.14
CA ALA A 188 -9.45 -21.20 -13.13
C ALA A 188 -9.82 -22.54 -12.48
N ALA A 189 -8.99 -23.01 -11.54
CA ALA A 189 -9.28 -24.22 -10.78
C ALA A 189 -10.59 -24.06 -10.00
N ALA A 190 -10.83 -22.92 -9.35
CA ALA A 190 -12.11 -22.66 -8.71
C ALA A 190 -13.28 -22.68 -9.72
N GLU A 191 -13.12 -22.06 -10.89
CA GLU A 191 -14.17 -22.00 -11.92
C GLU A 191 -14.56 -23.40 -12.44
N ASP A 192 -13.59 -24.24 -12.77
CA ASP A 192 -13.82 -25.59 -13.29
C ASP A 192 -14.64 -26.42 -12.31
N MET A 193 -14.39 -26.25 -11.01
CA MET A 193 -15.10 -26.94 -9.94
C MET A 193 -16.57 -26.54 -9.81
N PHE A 194 -16.90 -25.30 -10.18
CA PHE A 194 -18.28 -24.81 -10.21
C PHE A 194 -18.93 -24.92 -11.60
N SER A 195 -18.21 -25.43 -12.60
CA SER A 195 -18.74 -25.65 -13.96
C SER A 195 -19.43 -27.01 -14.12
N GLY A 196 -19.15 -27.97 -13.23
CA GLY A 196 -19.80 -29.27 -13.18
C GLY A 196 -20.99 -29.30 -12.21
N SER A 197 -22.19 -29.50 -12.74
CA SER A 197 -23.47 -29.68 -12.04
C SER A 197 -24.14 -28.40 -11.53
N THR A 198 -25.44 -28.30 -11.76
CA THR A 198 -26.36 -27.48 -10.95
C THR A 198 -26.30 -27.97 -9.51
N VAL A 199 -25.36 -27.43 -8.73
CA VAL A 199 -25.26 -27.78 -7.31
C VAL A 199 -26.44 -27.17 -6.58
N ASP A 200 -27.30 -28.06 -6.11
CA ASP A 200 -28.39 -27.78 -5.17
C ASP A 200 -27.81 -27.05 -3.95
N ILE A 201 -28.31 -25.85 -3.68
CA ILE A 201 -27.75 -24.88 -2.71
C ILE A 201 -27.77 -25.45 -1.26
N GLY A 202 -28.51 -26.53 -1.01
CA GLY A 202 -28.63 -27.19 0.29
C GLY A 202 -27.40 -28.00 0.76
N ASN A 203 -26.48 -28.40 -0.13
CA ASN A 203 -25.36 -29.27 0.27
C ASN A 203 -24.16 -28.55 0.92
N LEU A 204 -24.18 -27.22 1.01
CA LEU A 204 -23.12 -26.45 1.67
C LEU A 204 -23.21 -26.45 3.21
N GLU A 205 -24.36 -26.81 3.80
CA GLU A 205 -24.58 -26.66 5.25
C GLU A 205 -23.94 -27.76 6.11
N GLN A 206 -23.57 -28.92 5.54
CA GLN A 206 -23.10 -30.07 6.32
C GLN A 206 -21.57 -30.24 6.45
N TYR A 207 -20.74 -29.45 5.76
CA TYR A 207 -19.36 -29.91 5.47
C TYR A 207 -18.17 -29.20 6.11
N VAL A 208 -18.32 -28.17 6.95
CA VAL A 208 -17.13 -27.45 7.47
C VAL A 208 -17.11 -27.36 8.98
N LYS A 209 -16.65 -28.46 9.62
CA LYS A 209 -15.88 -28.33 10.87
C LYS A 209 -14.54 -27.68 10.51
N LEU A 210 -14.17 -26.62 11.22
CA LEU A 210 -12.88 -25.95 11.10
C LEU A 210 -11.74 -26.96 11.31
N LYS A 211 -11.09 -27.35 10.21
CA LYS A 211 -9.89 -28.18 10.20
C LYS A 211 -8.70 -27.34 9.75
N THR A 212 -7.51 -27.72 10.21
CA THR A 212 -6.22 -27.10 9.88
C THR A 212 -5.91 -27.21 8.39
N ALA A 213 -5.00 -26.36 7.89
CA ALA A 213 -4.67 -26.22 6.46
C ALA A 213 -4.28 -27.54 5.75
N ASP A 214 -3.82 -28.56 6.49
CA ASP A 214 -3.45 -29.88 5.97
C ASP A 214 -4.66 -30.82 5.72
N GLU A 215 -5.88 -30.43 6.12
CA GLU A 215 -7.08 -31.28 6.02
C GLU A 215 -8.23 -30.66 5.19
N LEU A 216 -7.99 -29.55 4.50
CA LEU A 216 -8.99 -28.93 3.63
C LEU A 216 -9.19 -29.79 2.35
N PRO A 217 -10.44 -29.99 1.87
CA PRO A 217 -10.66 -30.55 0.55
C PRO A 217 -9.99 -29.66 -0.51
N SER A 218 -9.52 -30.27 -1.61
CA SER A 218 -8.85 -29.56 -2.72
C SER A 218 -9.65 -28.39 -3.29
N THR A 219 -10.98 -28.41 -3.11
CA THR A 219 -11.97 -27.38 -3.48
C THR A 219 -11.75 -26.06 -2.76
N ASP A 220 -11.46 -26.11 -1.46
CA ASP A 220 -11.37 -24.93 -0.62
C ASP A 220 -10.02 -24.25 -0.79
N GLN A 221 -8.96 -25.02 -1.09
CA GLN A 221 -7.61 -24.49 -1.21
C GLN A 221 -7.47 -23.44 -2.31
N HIS A 222 -8.17 -23.59 -3.44
CA HIS A 222 -8.10 -22.63 -4.56
C HIS A 222 -8.79 -21.31 -4.23
N ILE A 223 -9.97 -21.36 -3.60
CA ILE A 223 -10.68 -20.16 -3.16
C ILE A 223 -9.94 -19.48 -2.01
N VAL A 224 -9.39 -20.25 -1.06
CA VAL A 224 -8.52 -19.76 0.01
C VAL A 224 -7.34 -19.00 -0.57
N ASN A 225 -6.62 -19.59 -1.53
CA ASN A 225 -5.48 -18.94 -2.18
C ASN A 225 -5.89 -17.67 -2.92
N ALA A 226 -7.04 -17.67 -3.63
CA ALA A 226 -7.54 -16.50 -4.33
C ALA A 226 -7.88 -15.35 -3.37
N VAL A 227 -8.57 -15.62 -2.25
CA VAL A 227 -8.90 -14.62 -1.24
C VAL A 227 -7.64 -14.11 -0.54
N ASN A 228 -6.72 -15.00 -0.16
CA ASN A 228 -5.44 -14.63 0.45
C ASN A 228 -4.63 -13.73 -0.49
N HIS A 229 -4.61 -14.05 -1.78
CA HIS A 229 -3.94 -13.22 -2.78
C HIS A 229 -4.54 -11.81 -2.84
N ILE A 230 -5.88 -11.68 -2.87
CA ILE A 230 -6.55 -10.36 -2.87
C ILE A 230 -6.17 -9.56 -1.62
N LEU A 231 -6.12 -10.19 -0.45
CA LEU A 231 -5.74 -9.53 0.81
C LEU A 231 -4.26 -9.11 0.81
N ILE A 232 -3.35 -10.02 0.48
CA ILE A 232 -1.90 -9.75 0.43
C ILE A 232 -1.61 -8.63 -0.56
N TYR A 233 -2.20 -8.70 -1.76
CA TYR A 233 -2.03 -7.67 -2.77
C TYR A 233 -2.52 -6.31 -2.29
N ALA A 234 -3.68 -6.25 -1.61
CA ALA A 234 -4.18 -5.01 -1.03
C ALA A 234 -3.20 -4.41 0.00
N PHE A 235 -2.61 -5.25 0.86
CA PHE A 235 -1.59 -4.79 1.82
C PHE A 235 -0.31 -4.30 1.13
N GLU A 236 0.19 -5.03 0.13
CA GLU A 236 1.38 -4.63 -0.61
C GLU A 236 1.19 -3.32 -1.37
N GLN A 237 -0.02 -3.09 -1.92
CA GLN A 237 -0.40 -1.85 -2.58
C GLN A 237 -0.85 -0.75 -1.61
N LYS A 238 -0.81 -1.00 -0.29
CA LYS A 238 -1.27 -0.08 0.76
C LYS A 238 -2.70 0.45 0.50
N ALA A 239 -3.58 -0.44 0.05
CA ALA A 239 -4.98 -0.12 -0.18
C ALA A 239 -5.72 0.11 1.14
N SER A 240 -6.57 1.14 1.15
CA SER A 240 -7.44 1.49 2.29
C SER A 240 -8.76 0.73 2.31
N ASP A 241 -9.29 0.39 1.13
CA ASP A 241 -10.50 -0.41 0.99
C ASP A 241 -10.33 -1.44 -0.14
N ILE A 242 -10.90 -2.63 0.02
CA ILE A 242 -11.09 -3.64 -1.01
C ILE A 242 -12.58 -3.77 -1.28
N HIS A 243 -12.97 -3.74 -2.54
CA HIS A 243 -14.35 -3.85 -3.00
C HIS A 243 -14.48 -5.09 -3.89
N ILE A 244 -15.40 -5.99 -3.55
CA ILE A 244 -15.76 -7.14 -4.37
C ILE A 244 -17.21 -6.95 -4.80
N GLU A 245 -17.39 -6.66 -6.09
CA GLU A 245 -18.68 -6.24 -6.64
C GLU A 245 -19.16 -7.19 -7.72
N PRO A 246 -20.28 -7.90 -7.50
CA PRO A 246 -20.88 -8.69 -8.56
C PRO A 246 -21.52 -7.76 -9.59
N LYS A 247 -21.23 -8.02 -10.86
CA LYS A 247 -21.95 -7.49 -12.03
C LYS A 247 -22.72 -8.63 -12.68
N ARG A 248 -23.38 -8.36 -13.79
CA ARG A 248 -24.21 -9.35 -14.48
C ARG A 248 -23.40 -10.58 -14.91
N GLU A 249 -22.27 -10.35 -15.59
CA GLU A 249 -21.44 -11.43 -16.19
C GLU A 249 -20.10 -11.64 -15.48
N THR A 250 -19.66 -10.69 -14.65
CA THR A 250 -18.33 -10.68 -14.04
C THR A 250 -18.37 -10.23 -12.58
N VAL A 251 -17.28 -10.45 -11.86
CA VAL A 251 -17.02 -9.85 -10.55
C VAL A 251 -15.90 -8.83 -10.71
N MET A 252 -16.13 -7.59 -10.27
CA MET A 252 -15.09 -6.58 -10.21
C MET A 252 -14.45 -6.57 -8.83
N VAL A 253 -13.14 -6.77 -8.78
CA VAL A 253 -12.32 -6.51 -7.59
C VAL A 253 -11.67 -5.15 -7.76
N ARG A 254 -12.04 -4.20 -6.90
CA ARG A 254 -11.51 -2.83 -6.92
C ARG A 254 -10.83 -2.52 -5.60
N MET A 255 -9.81 -1.68 -5.62
CA MET A 255 -9.09 -1.27 -4.42
C MET A 255 -8.99 0.26 -4.37
N ARG A 256 -9.16 0.82 -3.17
CA ARG A 256 -8.94 2.25 -2.94
C ARG A 256 -7.49 2.47 -2.53
N ILE A 257 -6.70 3.02 -3.43
CA ILE A 257 -5.27 3.29 -3.25
C ILE A 257 -5.08 4.79 -3.39
N ASP A 258 -4.44 5.42 -2.41
CA ASP A 258 -4.26 6.88 -2.33
C ASP A 258 -5.56 7.68 -2.56
N GLY A 259 -6.67 7.17 -2.01
CA GLY A 259 -8.00 7.78 -2.12
C GLY A 259 -8.75 7.51 -3.43
N VAL A 260 -8.09 6.99 -4.47
CA VAL A 260 -8.68 6.71 -5.78
C VAL A 260 -9.07 5.24 -5.89
N LEU A 261 -10.20 4.96 -6.52
CA LEU A 261 -10.71 3.61 -6.69
C LEU A 261 -10.22 3.01 -8.02
N HIS A 262 -9.40 1.97 -7.94
CA HIS A 262 -8.80 1.28 -9.08
C HIS A 262 -9.47 -0.08 -9.30
N THR A 263 -9.77 -0.43 -10.55
CA THR A 263 -10.19 -1.79 -10.89
C THR A 263 -8.94 -2.64 -11.07
N VAL A 264 -8.76 -3.63 -10.19
CA VAL A 264 -7.55 -4.46 -10.14
C VAL A 264 -7.77 -5.78 -10.85
N TYR A 265 -8.91 -6.44 -10.61
CA TYR A 265 -9.23 -7.71 -11.28
C TYR A 265 -10.68 -7.74 -11.78
N GLN A 266 -10.87 -8.42 -12.91
CA GLN A 266 -12.16 -8.88 -13.39
C GLN A 266 -12.19 -10.40 -13.34
N LEU A 267 -13.06 -10.97 -12.49
CA LEU A 267 -13.15 -12.41 -12.27
C LEU A 267 -14.44 -12.98 -12.89
N PRO A 268 -14.48 -14.28 -13.22
CA PRO A 268 -15.69 -14.95 -13.66
C PRO A 268 -16.83 -14.87 -12.62
N ARG A 269 -18.08 -14.69 -13.05
CA ARG A 269 -19.23 -14.60 -12.11
C ARG A 269 -19.39 -15.83 -11.22
N LYS A 270 -18.99 -17.01 -11.70
CA LYS A 270 -19.14 -18.30 -11.02
C LYS A 270 -18.40 -18.36 -9.68
N VAL A 271 -17.23 -17.72 -9.57
CA VAL A 271 -16.41 -17.77 -8.34
C VAL A 271 -16.90 -16.80 -7.24
N HIS A 272 -17.82 -15.89 -7.55
CA HIS A 272 -18.29 -14.84 -6.64
C HIS A 272 -18.79 -15.39 -5.29
N ASN A 273 -19.71 -16.36 -5.35
CA ASN A 273 -20.39 -16.85 -4.15
C ASN A 273 -19.41 -17.56 -3.22
N ALA A 274 -18.43 -18.27 -3.79
CA ALA A 274 -17.38 -18.94 -3.02
C ALA A 274 -16.44 -17.93 -2.34
N ILE A 275 -16.06 -16.85 -3.05
CA ILE A 275 -15.26 -15.75 -2.49
C ILE A 275 -16.01 -15.08 -1.33
N VAL A 276 -17.29 -14.71 -1.53
CA VAL A 276 -18.11 -14.09 -0.47
C VAL A 276 -18.26 -15.02 0.73
N SER A 277 -18.53 -16.31 0.49
CA SER A 277 -18.66 -17.30 1.55
C SER A 277 -17.37 -17.41 2.36
N ARG A 278 -16.20 -17.49 1.71
CA ARG A 278 -14.91 -17.53 2.39
C ARG A 278 -14.67 -16.30 3.25
N ILE A 279 -15.00 -15.11 2.75
CA ILE A 279 -14.87 -13.87 3.52
C ILE A 279 -15.83 -13.86 4.71
N LYS A 280 -17.07 -14.31 4.54
CA LYS A 280 -18.04 -14.46 5.64
C LYS A 280 -17.53 -15.43 6.71
N THR A 281 -16.94 -16.55 6.32
CA THR A 281 -16.32 -17.49 7.26
C THR A 281 -15.20 -16.84 8.06
N LEU A 282 -14.28 -16.12 7.40
CA LEU A 282 -13.17 -15.43 8.06
C LEU A 282 -13.65 -14.35 9.05
N SER A 283 -14.78 -13.70 8.73
CA SER A 283 -15.36 -12.62 9.54
C SER A 283 -16.42 -13.09 10.55
N ARG A 284 -16.64 -14.40 10.68
CA ARG A 284 -17.68 -15.00 11.54
C ARG A 284 -19.10 -14.49 11.24
N LEU A 285 -19.36 -14.12 9.98
CA LEU A 285 -20.67 -13.72 9.49
C LEU A 285 -21.55 -14.93 9.16
N ASN A 286 -22.86 -14.73 9.14
CA ASN A 286 -23.81 -15.78 8.79
C ASN A 286 -23.78 -16.02 7.26
N MET A 287 -23.29 -17.19 6.86
CA MET A 287 -23.20 -17.61 5.45
C MET A 287 -24.57 -17.84 4.79
N ALA A 288 -25.55 -18.32 5.56
CA ALA A 288 -26.90 -18.63 5.05
C ALA A 288 -27.72 -17.35 4.80
N GLU A 289 -27.51 -16.31 5.59
CA GLU A 289 -28.18 -15.04 5.39
C GLU A 289 -27.49 -14.23 4.27
N LYS A 290 -28.24 -13.96 3.19
CA LYS A 290 -27.76 -13.25 1.99
C LYS A 290 -28.65 -12.05 1.62
N ARG A 291 -29.70 -11.80 2.39
CA ARG A 291 -30.76 -10.83 2.08
C ARG A 291 -30.70 -9.59 2.96
N ARG A 292 -29.81 -9.56 3.94
CA ARG A 292 -29.63 -8.45 4.88
C ARG A 292 -28.15 -8.00 4.90
N PRO A 293 -27.89 -6.71 5.10
CA PRO A 293 -26.54 -6.25 5.40
C PRO A 293 -25.95 -6.97 6.61
N GLN A 294 -24.65 -7.22 6.60
CA GLN A 294 -23.91 -7.77 7.74
C GLN A 294 -22.56 -7.10 7.87
N ASP A 295 -22.15 -6.81 9.11
CA ASP A 295 -20.86 -6.23 9.44
C ASP A 295 -20.07 -7.18 10.34
N GLY A 296 -18.79 -7.34 10.05
CA GLY A 296 -17.90 -8.28 10.72
C GLY A 296 -16.47 -7.78 10.75
N ARG A 297 -15.58 -8.55 11.39
CA ARG A 297 -14.17 -8.20 11.55
C ARG A 297 -13.31 -9.44 11.33
N ILE A 298 -12.19 -9.29 10.63
CA ILE A 298 -11.13 -10.29 10.53
C ILE A 298 -9.94 -9.80 11.35
N LYS A 299 -9.50 -10.61 12.31
CA LYS A 299 -8.21 -10.42 12.99
C LYS A 299 -7.15 -11.21 12.23
N THR A 300 -6.06 -10.55 11.86
CA THR A 300 -4.94 -11.14 11.15
C THR A 300 -3.64 -10.55 11.68
N ASP A 301 -2.48 -11.16 11.42
CA ASP A 301 -1.19 -10.57 11.76
C ASP A 301 -0.41 -10.16 10.50
N LYS A 302 0.36 -9.08 10.60
CA LYS A 302 1.35 -8.67 9.60
C LYS A 302 2.67 -8.42 10.31
N GLY A 303 3.64 -9.31 10.13
CA GLY A 303 4.98 -9.16 10.74
C GLY A 303 4.97 -9.14 12.27
N GLY A 304 4.02 -9.86 12.89
CA GLY A 304 3.85 -9.89 14.35
C GLY A 304 2.97 -8.79 14.93
N VAL A 305 2.47 -7.86 14.11
CA VAL A 305 1.50 -6.83 14.53
C VAL A 305 0.08 -7.30 14.22
N GLU A 306 -0.81 -7.28 15.21
CA GLU A 306 -2.22 -7.60 15.01
C GLU A 306 -2.91 -6.49 14.20
N VAL A 307 -3.60 -6.89 13.14
CA VAL A 307 -4.35 -6.01 12.23
C VAL A 307 -5.80 -6.48 12.20
N GLU A 308 -6.73 -5.53 12.33
CA GLU A 308 -8.16 -5.78 12.17
C GLU A 308 -8.66 -5.23 10.83
N ILE A 309 -9.28 -6.09 10.03
CA ILE A 309 -9.96 -5.72 8.79
C ILE A 309 -11.47 -5.67 9.08
N ARG A 310 -12.10 -4.51 8.87
CA ARG A 310 -13.55 -4.36 9.02
C ARG A 310 -14.24 -4.76 7.72
N ILE A 311 -15.26 -5.60 7.80
CA ILE A 311 -15.99 -6.11 6.64
C ILE A 311 -17.44 -5.66 6.72
N SER A 312 -17.98 -5.23 5.59
CA SER A 312 -19.39 -4.98 5.40
C SER A 312 -19.86 -5.71 4.14
N THR A 313 -20.98 -6.42 4.25
CA THR A 313 -21.63 -7.12 3.14
C THR A 313 -23.03 -6.56 2.95
N VAL A 314 -23.43 -6.33 1.70
CA VAL A 314 -24.75 -5.78 1.35
C VAL A 314 -25.31 -6.51 0.15
N PRO A 315 -26.58 -6.99 0.18
CA PRO A 315 -27.23 -7.55 -1.00
C PRO A 315 -27.41 -6.49 -2.10
N VAL A 316 -27.05 -6.86 -3.34
CA VAL A 316 -27.23 -6.06 -4.56
C VAL A 316 -27.88 -6.91 -5.65
N ALA A 317 -28.27 -6.28 -6.77
CA ALA A 317 -29.05 -6.94 -7.83
C ALA A 317 -28.45 -8.27 -8.35
N PHE A 318 -27.12 -8.38 -8.40
CA PHE A 318 -26.43 -9.54 -8.96
C PHE A 318 -25.72 -10.40 -7.90
N GLY A 319 -26.02 -10.25 -6.61
CA GLY A 319 -25.40 -11.03 -5.53
C GLY A 319 -25.07 -10.16 -4.32
N GLU A 320 -24.09 -10.57 -3.52
CA GLU A 320 -23.65 -9.77 -2.36
C GLU A 320 -22.41 -8.95 -2.70
N LYS A 321 -22.47 -7.64 -2.44
CA LYS A 321 -21.31 -6.75 -2.49
C LYS A 321 -20.57 -6.84 -1.16
N VAL A 322 -19.25 -6.96 -1.22
CA VAL A 322 -18.39 -6.96 -0.03
C VAL A 322 -17.46 -5.76 -0.08
N VAL A 323 -17.33 -5.05 1.04
CA VAL A 323 -16.32 -4.01 1.26
C VAL A 323 -15.50 -4.40 2.48
N MET A 324 -14.19 -4.38 2.33
CA MET A 324 -13.24 -4.65 3.42
C MET A 324 -12.38 -3.41 3.61
N ARG A 325 -12.43 -2.80 4.79
CA ARG A 325 -11.56 -1.68 5.14
C ARG A 325 -10.31 -2.22 5.79
N VAL A 326 -9.19 -1.96 5.14
CA VAL A 326 -7.86 -2.44 5.53
C VAL A 326 -7.11 -1.26 6.15
N MET A 327 -6.60 -1.45 7.36
CA MET A 327 -5.71 -0.50 8.01
C MET A 327 -4.28 -1.03 7.93
N ASP A 328 -3.31 -0.20 7.54
CA ASP A 328 -1.90 -0.56 7.62
C ASP A 328 -1.30 0.02 8.91
N PRO A 329 -0.91 -0.80 9.91
CA PRO A 329 -0.39 -0.31 11.20
C PRO A 329 0.86 0.56 11.06
N GLU A 330 1.72 0.25 10.08
CA GLU A 330 2.95 1.01 9.80
C GLU A 330 2.67 2.47 9.39
N VAL A 331 1.47 2.76 8.89
CA VAL A 331 1.07 4.12 8.50
C VAL A 331 0.64 4.95 9.71
N LEU A 332 0.19 4.34 10.80
CA LEU A 332 -0.34 5.06 11.96
C LEU A 332 0.77 5.67 12.84
N PHE A 333 1.94 5.01 12.89
CA PHE A 333 3.09 5.45 13.70
C PHE A 333 4.26 5.85 12.82
N GLN A 334 4.29 7.11 12.44
CA GLN A 334 5.47 7.74 11.84
C GLN A 334 6.08 8.73 12.82
N ASP A 335 7.37 8.99 12.68
CA ASP A 335 7.98 10.12 13.38
C ASP A 335 7.33 11.41 12.88
N LEU A 336 7.07 12.37 13.78
CA LEU A 336 6.40 13.63 13.45
C LEU A 336 7.13 14.38 12.32
N GLU A 337 8.46 14.28 12.31
CA GLU A 337 9.37 14.81 11.30
C GLU A 337 9.13 14.18 9.91
N GLY A 338 8.64 12.94 9.86
CA GLY A 338 8.35 12.18 8.65
C GLY A 338 6.98 12.46 8.03
N LEU A 339 6.07 13.13 8.74
CA LEU A 339 4.69 13.38 8.29
C LEU A 339 4.54 14.45 7.21
N GLY A 340 5.62 15.15 6.86
CA GLY A 340 5.63 16.14 5.79
C GLY A 340 5.37 17.58 6.24
N PHE A 341 5.55 17.88 7.53
CA PHE A 341 5.61 19.26 8.00
C PHE A 341 6.77 20.02 7.33
N THR A 342 6.55 21.30 7.03
CA THR A 342 7.68 22.21 6.79
C THR A 342 8.45 22.40 8.11
N PRO A 343 9.74 22.77 8.10
CA PRO A 343 10.49 23.02 9.34
C PRO A 343 9.78 24.04 10.25
N THR A 344 9.20 25.09 9.65
CA THR A 344 8.51 26.15 10.37
C THR A 344 7.19 25.69 10.98
N ASP A 345 6.42 24.87 10.25
CA ASP A 345 5.15 24.34 10.77
C ASP A 345 5.38 23.26 11.82
N LEU A 346 6.44 22.45 11.69
CA LEU A 346 6.84 21.48 12.70
C LEU A 346 7.22 22.17 14.00
N GLU A 347 7.98 23.25 13.94
CA GLU A 347 8.33 24.07 15.11
C GLU A 347 7.07 24.66 15.77
N ARG A 348 6.16 25.22 14.97
CA ARG A 348 4.87 25.74 15.46
C ARG A 348 4.05 24.65 16.14
N TYR A 349 3.91 23.49 15.50
CA TYR A 349 3.15 22.37 16.02
C TYR A 349 3.76 21.81 17.31
N ASN A 350 5.09 21.65 17.36
CA ASN A 350 5.80 21.24 18.58
C ASN A 350 5.57 22.21 19.75
N ARG A 351 5.45 23.52 19.48
CA ARG A 351 5.09 24.49 20.53
C ARG A 351 3.66 24.31 21.03
N PHE A 352 2.71 23.96 20.17
CA PHE A 352 1.32 23.72 20.59
C PHE A 352 1.22 22.49 21.50
N VAL A 353 1.81 21.37 21.06
CA VAL A 353 1.72 20.09 21.78
C VAL A 353 2.68 19.99 22.97
N GLY A 354 3.61 20.96 23.09
CA GLY A 354 4.48 21.11 24.25
C GLY A 354 3.91 21.99 25.36
N MET A 355 2.71 22.57 25.18
CA MET A 355 2.05 23.32 26.25
C MET A 355 1.64 22.40 27.40
N PRO A 356 1.70 22.86 28.67
CA PRO A 356 1.28 22.06 29.81
C PRO A 356 -0.22 21.76 29.80
N HIS A 357 -1.04 22.67 29.27
CA HIS A 357 -2.48 22.51 29.17
C HIS A 357 -3.06 23.28 27.98
N GLY A 358 -4.30 22.96 27.63
CA GLY A 358 -5.03 23.59 26.53
C GLY A 358 -5.48 22.59 25.47
N ILE A 359 -6.20 23.07 24.47
CA ILE A 359 -6.76 22.26 23.39
C ILE A 359 -5.94 22.45 22.11
N VAL A 360 -5.45 21.35 21.55
CA VAL A 360 -4.88 21.30 20.20
C VAL A 360 -5.83 20.52 19.30
N LEU A 361 -6.23 21.15 18.20
CA LEU A 361 -7.18 20.57 17.25
C LEU A 361 -6.49 20.15 15.96
N VAL A 362 -6.70 18.91 15.55
CA VAL A 362 -6.30 18.43 14.22
C VAL A 362 -7.55 18.33 13.35
N CYS A 363 -7.57 19.12 12.29
CA CYS A 363 -8.73 19.35 11.45
C CYS A 363 -8.49 18.89 10.02
N GLY A 364 -9.56 18.51 9.35
CA GLY A 364 -9.54 18.06 7.96
C GLY A 364 -10.68 17.09 7.67
N PRO A 365 -10.96 16.79 6.39
CA PRO A 365 -11.96 15.82 6.00
C PRO A 365 -11.59 14.39 6.40
N THR A 366 -12.47 13.43 6.15
CA THR A 366 -12.16 11.99 6.28
C THR A 366 -10.96 11.63 5.40
N GLY A 367 -10.03 10.82 5.93
CA GLY A 367 -8.84 10.38 5.19
C GLY A 367 -7.75 11.45 5.03
N SER A 368 -7.81 12.57 5.77
CA SER A 368 -6.75 13.58 5.74
C SER A 368 -5.54 13.26 6.62
N GLY A 369 -5.50 12.10 7.28
CA GLY A 369 -4.40 11.66 8.14
C GLY A 369 -4.44 12.21 9.59
N LYS A 370 -5.61 12.65 10.08
CA LYS A 370 -5.76 13.21 11.44
C LYS A 370 -5.31 12.23 12.53
N SER A 371 -5.81 11.00 12.48
CA SER A 371 -5.47 9.95 13.45
C SER A 371 -3.98 9.67 13.43
N THR A 372 -3.35 9.54 12.25
CA THR A 372 -1.89 9.40 12.13
C THR A 372 -1.14 10.52 12.83
N THR A 373 -1.50 11.78 12.59
CA THR A 373 -0.85 12.91 13.24
C THR A 373 -1.05 12.89 14.77
N LEU A 374 -2.24 12.55 15.25
CA LEU A 374 -2.51 12.43 16.69
C LEU A 374 -1.72 11.30 17.33
N TYR A 375 -1.71 10.11 16.74
CA TYR A 375 -0.96 8.96 17.23
C TYR A 375 0.55 9.21 17.24
N SER A 376 1.10 9.78 16.18
CA SER A 376 2.51 10.24 16.14
C SER A 376 2.82 11.27 17.20
N THR A 377 1.88 12.16 17.51
CA THR A 377 2.03 13.17 18.57
C THR A 377 2.01 12.52 19.94
N LEU A 378 1.03 11.65 20.22
CA LEU A 378 0.92 10.93 21.49
C LEU A 378 2.16 10.10 21.76
N ARG A 379 2.68 9.38 20.75
CA ARG A 379 3.93 8.61 20.89
C ARG A 379 5.15 9.48 21.22
N LYS A 380 5.23 10.69 20.67
CA LYS A 380 6.29 11.64 21.01
C LYS A 380 6.17 12.17 22.44
N LEU A 381 4.94 12.31 22.93
CA LEU A 381 4.66 12.86 24.25
C LEU A 381 4.61 11.81 25.36
N SER A 382 4.34 10.54 25.05
CA SER A 382 4.26 9.47 26.03
C SER A 382 5.64 9.17 26.58
N THR A 383 5.85 9.53 27.84
CA THR A 383 7.00 9.15 28.65
C THR A 383 6.48 8.42 29.87
N SER A 384 7.35 7.70 30.58
CA SER A 384 6.99 7.04 31.85
C SER A 384 6.48 8.00 32.94
N GLU A 385 6.67 9.31 32.75
CA GLU A 385 6.25 10.37 33.67
C GLU A 385 4.88 10.96 33.34
N LYS A 386 4.29 10.60 32.18
CA LYS A 386 3.02 11.16 31.71
C LYS A 386 1.96 10.08 31.54
N ASN A 387 0.82 10.28 32.18
CA ASN A 387 -0.36 9.45 32.00
C ASN A 387 -1.16 9.92 30.78
N VAL A 388 -1.11 9.13 29.70
CA VAL A 388 -1.84 9.39 28.45
C VAL A 388 -3.12 8.55 28.41
N VAL A 389 -4.27 9.22 28.33
CA VAL A 389 -5.58 8.56 28.24
C VAL A 389 -6.29 8.96 26.94
N THR A 390 -6.84 7.99 26.21
CA THR A 390 -7.55 8.26 24.94
C THR A 390 -8.97 7.73 24.95
N VAL A 391 -9.86 8.39 24.20
CA VAL A 391 -11.24 7.95 23.95
C VAL A 391 -11.47 7.90 22.45
N GLU A 392 -11.83 6.74 21.93
CA GLU A 392 -11.83 6.46 20.48
C GLU A 392 -13.07 5.68 20.03
N ASP A 393 -13.52 5.89 18.78
CA ASP A 393 -14.69 5.20 18.20
C ASP A 393 -14.39 4.66 16.79
N PRO A 394 -13.84 3.44 16.68
CA PRO A 394 -13.21 2.63 17.73
C PRO A 394 -11.69 2.93 17.83
N ILE A 395 -10.99 2.23 18.74
CA ILE A 395 -9.54 2.25 18.80
C ILE A 395 -8.96 1.76 17.47
N GLU A 396 -8.10 2.57 16.84
CA GLU A 396 -7.54 2.24 15.53
C GLU A 396 -6.36 1.26 15.63
N MET A 397 -5.53 1.41 16.67
CA MET A 397 -4.48 0.47 17.04
C MET A 397 -4.22 0.53 18.55
N VAL A 398 -3.99 -0.64 19.16
CA VAL A 398 -3.59 -0.74 20.56
C VAL A 398 -2.10 -0.40 20.69
N HIS A 399 -1.75 0.45 21.65
CA HIS A 399 -0.38 0.84 21.96
C HIS A 399 -0.16 0.78 23.47
N GLU A 400 0.88 0.07 23.90
CA GLU A 400 1.10 -0.26 25.32
C GLU A 400 1.28 0.98 26.20
N ASP A 401 1.88 2.05 25.67
CA ASP A 401 2.12 3.29 26.42
C ASP A 401 0.84 4.13 26.65
N PHE A 402 -0.30 3.77 26.05
CA PHE A 402 -1.54 4.54 26.11
C PHE A 402 -2.63 3.80 26.89
N ASN A 403 -3.39 4.53 27.72
CA ASN A 403 -4.62 4.03 28.33
C ASN A 403 -5.81 4.31 27.40
N GLN A 404 -6.10 3.39 26.49
CA GLN A 404 -7.07 3.62 25.41
C GLN A 404 -8.47 3.07 25.75
N ILE A 405 -9.49 3.92 25.63
CA ILE A 405 -10.88 3.58 25.91
C ILE A 405 -11.68 3.63 24.61
N ALA A 406 -12.30 2.49 24.25
CA ALA A 406 -13.23 2.44 23.13
C ALA A 406 -14.63 2.88 23.55
N VAL A 407 -15.29 3.70 22.72
CA VAL A 407 -16.70 4.06 22.86
C VAL A 407 -17.57 2.82 22.71
N GLN A 408 -18.49 2.61 23.66
CA GLN A 408 -19.40 1.47 23.72
C GLN A 408 -20.81 1.95 24.10
N PRO A 409 -21.62 2.42 23.13
CA PRO A 409 -22.94 3.00 23.41
C PRO A 409 -23.91 2.02 24.09
N MET A 410 -23.75 0.70 23.86
CA MET A 410 -24.61 -0.34 24.43
C MET A 410 -24.54 -0.44 25.95
N ILE A 411 -23.45 0.02 26.56
CA ILE A 411 -23.25 0.05 28.01
C ILE A 411 -23.07 1.49 28.52
N ASP A 412 -23.53 2.46 27.73
CA ASP A 412 -23.43 3.89 28.04
C ASP A 412 -21.98 4.35 28.31
N ILE A 413 -21.03 3.91 27.48
CA ILE A 413 -19.69 4.54 27.41
C ILE A 413 -19.67 5.37 26.11
N THR A 414 -19.75 6.68 26.25
CA THR A 414 -19.76 7.67 25.16
C THR A 414 -18.64 8.69 25.36
N PHE A 415 -18.28 9.46 24.32
CA PHE A 415 -17.27 10.52 24.43
C PHE A 415 -17.56 11.48 25.59
N ALA A 416 -18.81 11.91 25.73
CA ALA A 416 -19.22 12.86 26.75
C ALA A 416 -19.15 12.28 28.17
N ASN A 417 -19.75 11.12 28.41
CA ASN A 417 -19.88 10.60 29.78
C ASN A 417 -18.55 10.09 30.35
N ILE A 418 -17.67 9.51 29.52
CA ILE A 418 -16.43 8.90 30.00
C ILE A 418 -15.39 9.95 30.37
N LEU A 419 -15.40 11.12 29.72
CA LEU A 419 -14.48 12.22 30.02
C LEU A 419 -14.52 12.66 31.48
N ARG A 420 -15.72 12.67 32.11
CA ARG A 420 -15.84 13.00 33.54
C ARG A 420 -15.14 11.99 34.45
N ASN A 421 -15.10 10.72 34.03
CA ASN A 421 -14.42 9.67 34.77
C ASN A 421 -12.90 9.74 34.54
N ILE A 422 -12.48 10.04 33.31
CA ILE A 422 -11.07 10.21 32.94
C ILE A 422 -10.40 11.30 33.76
N LEU A 423 -11.08 12.42 34.04
CA LEU A 423 -10.55 13.48 34.90
C LEU A 423 -10.25 13.04 36.34
N ARG A 424 -10.73 11.87 36.78
CA ARG A 424 -10.40 11.27 38.08
C ARG A 424 -9.38 10.12 37.97
N GLN A 425 -8.79 9.94 36.80
CA GLN A 425 -7.73 8.94 36.56
C GLN A 425 -6.33 9.57 36.55
N ASP A 426 -6.20 10.82 37.01
CA ASP A 426 -4.95 11.57 37.02
C ASP A 426 -4.24 11.63 35.65
N PRO A 427 -4.92 12.04 34.55
CA PRO A 427 -4.30 12.12 33.24
C PRO A 427 -3.45 13.39 33.11
N ASP A 428 -2.34 13.33 32.38
CA ASP A 428 -1.61 14.52 31.92
C ASP A 428 -2.09 14.97 30.54
N ILE A 429 -2.37 13.98 29.68
CA ILE A 429 -2.74 14.18 28.29
C ILE A 429 -4.02 13.38 28.01
N ILE A 430 -5.02 14.06 27.44
CA ILE A 430 -6.28 13.46 27.06
C ILE A 430 -6.44 13.57 25.54
N MET A 431 -6.61 12.45 24.84
CA MET A 431 -7.01 12.45 23.43
C MET A 431 -8.47 12.07 23.27
N ILE A 432 -9.23 12.93 22.60
CA ILE A 432 -10.64 12.69 22.26
C ILE A 432 -10.71 12.49 20.76
N GLY A 433 -11.11 11.31 20.29
CA GLY A 433 -11.12 10.95 18.88
C GLY A 433 -11.76 12.01 18.00
N GLU A 434 -12.90 12.59 18.43
CA GLU A 434 -13.51 13.75 17.81
C GLU A 434 -14.51 14.46 18.73
N MET A 435 -14.74 15.76 18.48
CA MET A 435 -15.80 16.52 19.13
C MET A 435 -16.98 16.72 18.16
N ARG A 436 -18.02 15.90 18.32
CA ARG A 436 -19.24 15.96 17.49
C ARG A 436 -20.34 16.81 18.08
N ASP A 437 -20.39 16.93 19.40
CA ASP A 437 -21.48 17.54 20.16
C ASP A 437 -20.98 18.51 21.23
N LEU A 438 -21.91 19.30 21.78
CA LEU A 438 -21.62 20.32 22.79
C LEU A 438 -21.13 19.73 24.11
N GLU A 439 -21.62 18.56 24.52
CA GLU A 439 -21.27 17.99 25.82
C GLU A 439 -19.83 17.53 25.83
N THR A 440 -19.41 16.82 24.77
CA THR A 440 -18.02 16.43 24.54
C THR A 440 -17.11 17.67 24.49
N ALA A 441 -17.49 18.71 23.73
CA ALA A 441 -16.71 19.94 23.63
C ALA A 441 -16.60 20.69 24.97
N ARG A 442 -17.69 20.76 25.76
CA ARG A 442 -17.66 21.36 27.10
C ARG A 442 -16.73 20.61 28.04
N ASN A 443 -16.76 19.27 28.03
CA ASN A 443 -15.87 18.48 28.87
C ASN A 443 -14.40 18.63 28.46
N ALA A 444 -14.10 18.73 27.15
CA ALA A 444 -12.76 19.03 26.65
C ALA A 444 -12.26 20.40 27.13
N VAL A 445 -13.11 21.43 27.06
CA VAL A 445 -12.83 22.78 27.57
C VAL A 445 -12.59 22.76 29.08
N GLN A 446 -13.40 22.04 29.85
CA GLN A 446 -13.20 21.91 31.30
C GLN A 446 -11.86 21.23 31.62
N ALA A 447 -11.53 20.14 30.93
CA ALA A 447 -10.23 19.47 31.09
C ALA A 447 -9.05 20.41 30.80
N ALA A 448 -9.13 21.18 29.72
CA ALA A 448 -8.11 22.16 29.37
C ALA A 448 -7.94 23.26 30.42
N LEU A 449 -9.05 23.77 30.99
CA LEU A 449 -9.01 24.77 32.06
C LEU A 449 -8.47 24.22 33.39
N THR A 450 -8.62 22.93 33.64
CA THR A 450 -8.13 22.27 34.85
C THR A 450 -6.68 21.76 34.73
N GLY A 451 -5.95 22.19 33.68
CA GLY A 451 -4.52 21.94 33.57
C GLY A 451 -4.14 20.74 32.71
N HIS A 452 -5.04 20.21 31.88
CA HIS A 452 -4.75 19.07 31.01
C HIS A 452 -4.44 19.50 29.58
N LEU A 453 -3.53 18.80 28.91
CA LEU A 453 -3.35 18.93 27.46
C LEU A 453 -4.39 18.03 26.76
N VAL A 454 -5.28 18.65 25.98
CA VAL A 454 -6.34 17.96 25.25
C VAL A 454 -6.06 17.97 23.76
N LEU A 455 -5.96 16.78 23.16
CA LEU A 455 -5.84 16.61 21.72
C LEU A 455 -7.17 16.12 21.14
N SER A 456 -7.68 16.74 20.08
CA SER A 456 -8.90 16.24 19.45
C SER A 456 -8.98 16.56 17.96
N THR A 457 -10.01 16.02 17.29
CA THR A 457 -10.29 16.30 15.89
C THR A 457 -11.62 17.00 15.65
N LEU A 458 -11.67 17.77 14.56
CA LEU A 458 -12.90 18.31 13.98
C LEU A 458 -12.90 18.08 12.45
N HIS A 459 -14.08 17.84 11.89
CA HIS A 459 -14.25 17.71 10.43
C HIS A 459 -14.52 19.07 9.78
N THR A 460 -13.51 19.93 9.77
CA THR A 460 -13.52 21.23 9.08
C THR A 460 -12.51 21.25 7.94
N ASN A 461 -12.71 22.13 6.96
CA ASN A 461 -11.88 22.18 5.75
C ASN A 461 -10.62 23.05 5.88
N ASP A 462 -10.58 23.89 6.91
CA ASP A 462 -9.50 24.81 7.25
C ASP A 462 -9.49 25.10 8.76
N ALA A 463 -8.41 25.71 9.24
CA ALA A 463 -8.20 25.98 10.66
C ALA A 463 -9.15 27.05 11.25
N PRO A 464 -9.41 28.21 10.59
CA PRO A 464 -10.34 29.21 11.11
C PRO A 464 -11.77 28.68 11.28
N THR A 465 -12.27 27.87 10.35
CA THR A 465 -13.62 27.29 10.41
C THR A 465 -13.83 26.40 11.64
N SER A 466 -12.76 25.87 12.24
CA SER A 466 -12.84 25.12 13.50
C SER A 466 -13.31 25.97 14.68
N ILE A 467 -13.00 27.26 14.69
CA ILE A 467 -13.51 28.19 15.71
C ILE A 467 -15.01 28.38 15.53
N THR A 468 -15.45 28.65 14.29
CA THR A 468 -16.88 28.74 13.94
C THR A 468 -17.61 27.46 14.32
N ARG A 469 -17.01 26.29 14.03
CA ARG A 469 -17.60 25.01 14.39
C ARG A 469 -17.80 24.84 15.90
N LEU A 470 -16.85 25.27 16.73
CA LEU A 470 -17.01 25.25 18.19
C LEU A 470 -18.11 26.20 18.66
N LEU A 471 -18.22 27.39 18.05
CA LEU A 471 -19.32 28.32 18.32
C LEU A 471 -20.67 27.72 17.93
N ASP A 472 -20.77 27.07 16.77
CA ASP A 472 -21.98 26.40 16.28
C ASP A 472 -22.41 25.22 17.17
N LEU A 473 -21.45 24.50 17.75
CA LEU A 473 -21.74 23.49 18.78
C LEU A 473 -22.32 24.14 20.04
N GLY A 474 -22.07 25.42 20.29
CA GLY A 474 -22.55 26.16 21.45
C GLY A 474 -21.48 26.41 22.53
N VAL A 475 -20.19 26.29 22.19
CA VAL A 475 -19.10 26.65 23.09
C VAL A 475 -18.97 28.18 23.14
N PRO A 476 -19.06 28.82 24.32
CA PRO A 476 -18.89 30.26 24.45
C PRO A 476 -17.52 30.76 23.93
N ALA A 477 -17.51 31.89 23.23
CA ALA A 477 -16.31 32.46 22.61
C ALA A 477 -15.15 32.69 23.59
N TYR A 478 -15.45 33.17 24.80
CA TYR A 478 -14.43 33.42 25.83
C TYR A 478 -13.75 32.12 26.31
N LEU A 479 -14.45 30.98 26.29
CA LEU A 479 -13.87 29.69 26.62
C LEU A 479 -12.98 29.17 25.50
N ILE A 480 -13.38 29.36 24.24
CA ILE A 480 -12.55 29.02 23.08
C ILE A 480 -11.24 29.82 23.14
N GLN A 481 -11.33 31.13 23.36
CA GLN A 481 -10.17 32.02 23.50
C GLN A 481 -9.25 31.57 24.65
N ALA A 482 -9.81 31.16 25.79
CA ALA A 482 -9.04 30.78 26.96
C ALA A 482 -8.38 29.41 26.84
N THR A 483 -8.92 28.49 26.02
CA THR A 483 -8.50 27.07 26.03
C THR A 483 -7.81 26.60 24.76
N VAL A 484 -8.12 27.16 23.59
CA VAL A 484 -7.54 26.66 22.32
C VAL A 484 -6.13 27.21 22.13
N VAL A 485 -5.15 26.30 22.12
CA VAL A 485 -3.72 26.62 21.96
C VAL A 485 -3.32 26.64 20.50
N GLY A 486 -3.85 25.72 19.70
CA GLY A 486 -3.45 25.57 18.31
C GLY A 486 -4.44 24.75 17.49
N ILE A 487 -4.53 25.08 16.19
CA ILE A 487 -5.37 24.37 15.23
C ILE A 487 -4.52 24.03 14.03
N LEU A 488 -4.36 22.73 13.77
CA LEU A 488 -3.70 22.19 12.59
C LEU A 488 -4.76 21.78 11.58
N SER A 489 -4.77 22.40 10.39
CA SER A 489 -5.57 21.92 9.26
C SER A 489 -4.70 21.09 8.32
N GLN A 490 -5.13 19.87 8.03
CA GLN A 490 -4.33 18.90 7.27
C GLN A 490 -5.07 18.35 6.05
N ARG A 491 -4.30 18.10 4.99
CA ARG A 491 -4.70 17.31 3.81
C ARG A 491 -3.54 16.42 3.39
N LEU A 492 -3.86 15.27 2.79
CA LEU A 492 -2.87 14.39 2.16
C LEU A 492 -2.80 14.69 0.66
N VAL A 493 -1.57 14.75 0.16
CA VAL A 493 -1.27 14.87 -1.27
C VAL A 493 -0.41 13.70 -1.70
N ARG A 494 -0.64 13.23 -2.92
CA ARG A 494 0.11 12.11 -3.50
C ARG A 494 1.54 12.55 -3.78
N LYS A 495 2.51 11.67 -3.47
CA LYS A 495 3.93 11.89 -3.79
C LYS A 495 4.20 11.42 -5.21
N ILE A 496 5.04 12.17 -5.92
CA ILE A 496 5.49 11.79 -7.26
C ILE A 496 6.41 10.56 -7.16
N CYS A 497 6.12 9.52 -7.95
CA CYS A 497 6.94 8.31 -7.98
C CYS A 497 8.37 8.59 -8.46
N ASN A 498 9.38 8.19 -7.70
CA ASN A 498 10.78 8.43 -8.05
C ASN A 498 11.28 7.63 -9.26
N TYR A 499 10.57 6.58 -9.66
CA TYR A 499 11.00 5.65 -10.71
C TYR A 499 10.38 5.96 -12.08
N CYS A 500 9.18 6.55 -12.12
CA CYS A 500 8.48 6.87 -13.38
C CYS A 500 8.18 8.36 -13.58
N LYS A 501 8.65 9.25 -12.69
CA LYS A 501 8.44 10.69 -12.86
C LYS A 501 9.00 11.22 -14.18
N GLU A 502 8.20 12.07 -14.80
CA GLU A 502 8.56 12.81 -15.99
C GLU A 502 8.94 14.24 -15.61
N SER A 503 10.00 14.76 -16.21
CA SER A 503 10.30 16.19 -16.10
C SER A 503 9.54 16.98 -17.15
N TYR A 504 8.99 18.12 -16.76
CA TYR A 504 8.41 19.10 -17.67
C TYR A 504 8.85 20.51 -17.30
N GLU A 505 8.75 21.44 -18.24
CA GLU A 505 9.06 22.85 -18.01
C GLU A 505 7.77 23.66 -17.91
N ILE A 506 7.71 24.56 -16.94
CA ILE A 506 6.60 25.51 -16.74
C ILE A 506 7.17 26.93 -16.61
N ASP A 507 6.44 27.92 -17.12
CA ASP A 507 6.84 29.32 -16.98
C ASP A 507 6.59 29.82 -15.55
N VAL A 508 7.51 30.61 -14.99
CA VAL A 508 7.33 31.17 -13.65
C VAL A 508 6.09 32.07 -13.55
N LEU A 509 5.67 32.75 -14.63
CA LEU A 509 4.43 33.52 -14.65
C LEU A 509 3.20 32.64 -14.40
N GLU A 510 3.21 31.40 -14.88
CA GLU A 510 2.12 30.45 -14.67
C GLU A 510 2.07 29.98 -13.21
N LEU A 511 3.24 29.70 -12.61
CA LEU A 511 3.34 29.38 -11.18
C LEU A 511 2.92 30.56 -10.29
N ALA A 512 3.28 31.79 -10.67
CA ALA A 512 2.89 32.99 -9.94
C ALA A 512 1.36 33.20 -9.97
N ARG A 513 0.69 32.89 -11.10
CA ARG A 513 -0.78 32.88 -11.19
C ARG A 513 -1.44 31.86 -10.26
N MET A 514 -0.72 30.80 -9.88
CA MET A 514 -1.16 29.81 -8.90
C MET A 514 -0.78 30.20 -7.45
N GLY A 515 -0.16 31.36 -7.24
CA GLY A 515 0.30 31.83 -5.93
C GLY A 515 1.65 31.25 -5.49
N ILE A 516 2.44 30.68 -6.40
CA ILE A 516 3.73 30.07 -6.09
C ILE A 516 4.86 30.98 -6.60
N GLU A 517 5.62 31.56 -5.68
CA GLU A 517 6.78 32.40 -5.99
C GLU A 517 8.07 31.59 -5.96
N VAL A 518 8.82 31.59 -7.07
CA VAL A 518 10.02 30.75 -7.24
C VAL A 518 11.33 31.56 -7.19
N GLY A 519 11.25 32.89 -7.00
CA GLY A 519 12.41 33.79 -6.93
C GLY A 519 13.30 33.80 -8.18
N LYS A 520 12.81 33.28 -9.31
CA LYS A 520 13.54 33.12 -10.58
C LYS A 520 12.70 33.65 -11.74
N LYS A 521 13.32 33.93 -12.89
CA LYS A 521 12.63 34.32 -14.14
C LYS A 521 12.76 33.20 -15.18
N GLY A 522 11.83 33.15 -16.13
CA GLY A 522 11.84 32.21 -17.25
C GLY A 522 11.13 30.89 -16.93
N LYS A 523 11.65 29.78 -17.45
CA LYS A 523 11.09 28.44 -17.24
C LYS A 523 11.77 27.73 -16.09
N VAL A 524 10.99 26.99 -15.30
CA VAL A 524 11.48 26.09 -14.26
C VAL A 524 11.11 24.66 -14.60
N LYS A 525 12.03 23.75 -14.30
CA LYS A 525 11.86 22.31 -14.53
C LYS A 525 11.24 21.67 -13.31
N LEU A 526 10.02 21.16 -13.46
CA LEU A 526 9.29 20.42 -12.44
C LEU A 526 9.18 18.94 -12.81
N SER A 527 8.72 18.13 -11.86
CA SER A 527 8.39 16.72 -12.10
C SER A 527 6.88 16.53 -12.02
N ARG A 528 6.35 15.61 -12.82
CA ARG A 528 4.99 15.08 -12.73
C ARG A 528 5.05 13.55 -12.79
N GLY A 529 4.05 12.88 -12.27
CA GLY A 529 4.00 11.41 -12.25
C GLY A 529 3.05 10.92 -11.18
#